data_AF-A0A0R3SVG6-F1
#
_entry.id   AF-A0A0R3SVG6-F1
#
_cell.length_a   1.000
_cell.length_b   1.000
_cell.length_c   1.000
_cell.angle_alpha   90.00
_cell.angle_beta   90.00
_cell.angle_gamma   90.00
#
_symmetry.space_group_name_H-M   'P 1'
#
loop_
_entity.id
_entity.type
_entity.pdbx_description
1 polymer ?
#
loop_
_entity_poly.entity_id
_entity_poly.type
_entity_poly.pdbx_seq_one_letter_code
_entity_poly.pdbx_strand_id
1 'polypeptide(L)' 'MWYEIIPSFAIMLGAAALMDPLCKGISYLLYRRWAGPDFFHERGDFRIFLRDRDVAGTHWRMKGLETVED' A
#
# COMPACT_ATOMS: atom_id res chain seq x y z
N MET A 1 15.70 -15.46 35.91
CA MET A 1 16.69 -14.37 35.78
C MET A 1 16.13 -13.22 34.94
N TRP A 2 16.55 -11.96 35.14
CA TRP A 2 15.94 -10.79 34.44
C TRP A 2 16.07 -10.82 32.91
N TYR A 3 17.08 -11.52 32.38
CA TYR A 3 17.34 -11.64 30.95
C TYR A 3 16.38 -12.60 30.23
N GLU A 4 15.58 -13.40 30.94
CA GLU A 4 14.61 -14.32 30.33
C GLU A 4 13.48 -13.59 29.58
N ILE A 5 13.33 -12.28 29.82
CA ILE A 5 12.36 -11.43 29.11
C ILE A 5 12.84 -11.00 27.71
N ILE A 6 14.16 -11.07 27.45
CA ILE A 6 14.78 -10.57 26.22
C ILE A 6 14.25 -11.31 24.98
N PRO A 7 14.12 -12.66 24.97
CA PRO A 7 13.56 -13.37 23.82
C PRO A 7 12.12 -12.95 23.50
N SER A 8 11.27 -12.78 24.52
CA SER A 8 9.88 -12.35 24.34
C SER A 8 9.81 -10.93 23.77
N PHE A 9 10.65 -10.02 24.25
CA PHE A 9 10.75 -8.66 23.73
C PHE A 9 11.26 -8.63 22.29
N ALA A 10 12.25 -9.46 21.95
CA ALA A 10 12.80 -9.55 20.61
C ALA A 10 11.77 -10.07 19.59
N ILE A 11 10.95 -11.06 19.98
CA ILE A 11 9.86 -11.57 19.14
C ILE A 11 8.82 -10.47 18.91
N MET A 12 8.40 -9.77 19.97
CA MET A 12 7.40 -8.71 19.87
C MET A 12 7.90 -7.56 18.97
N LEU A 13 9.14 -7.11 19.17
CA LEU A 13 9.74 -6.02 18.40
C LEU A 13 9.98 -6.45 16.95
N GLY A 14 10.46 -7.68 16.72
CA GLY A 14 10.62 -8.25 15.39
C GLY A 14 9.29 -8.34 14.63
N ALA A 15 8.24 -8.81 15.28
CA ALA A 15 6.90 -8.87 14.68
C ALA A 15 6.36 -7.48 14.34
N ALA A 16 6.50 -6.51 15.24
CA ALA A 16 6.08 -5.13 15.00
C ALA A 16 6.87 -4.48 13.84
N ALA A 17 8.18 -4.69 13.78
CA ALA A 17 9.05 -4.12 12.76
C ALA A 17 8.81 -4.72 11.37
N LEU A 18 8.34 -5.98 11.28
CA LEU A 18 8.07 -6.65 10.01
C LEU A 18 6.77 -6.22 9.35
N MET A 19 5.81 -5.66 10.10
CA MET A 19 4.50 -5.30 9.55
C MET A 19 4.58 -4.25 8.44
N ASP A 20 5.35 -3.18 8.64
CA ASP A 20 5.50 -2.11 7.64
C ASP A 20 6.12 -2.59 6.31
N PRO A 21 7.28 -3.29 6.30
CA PRO A 21 7.86 -3.78 5.05
C PRO A 21 6.98 -4.85 4.38
N LEU A 22 6.26 -5.69 5.15
CA LEU A 22 5.30 -6.64 4.59
C LEU A 22 4.15 -5.91 3.88
N CYS A 23 3.55 -4.90 4.51
CA CYS A 23 2.49 -4.10 3.91
C CYS A 23 2.97 -3.38 2.64
N LYS A 24 4.19 -2.84 2.63
CA LYS A 24 4.81 -2.22 1.45
C LYS A 24 5.06 -3.24 0.34
N GLY A 25 5.57 -4.42 0.68
CA GLY A 25 5.80 -5.50 -0.29
C GLY A 25 4.49 -5.98 -0.93
N ILE A 26 3.44 -6.14 -0.13
CA ILE A 26 2.09 -6.50 -0.61
C ILE A 26 1.54 -5.38 -1.51
N SER A 27 1.69 -4.12 -1.11
CA SER A 27 1.26 -2.97 -1.93
C SER A 27 1.96 -2.96 -3.28
N TYR A 28 3.24 -3.28 -3.32
CA TYR A 28 3.99 -3.38 -4.57
C TYR A 28 3.52 -4.54 -5.45
N LEU A 29 3.23 -5.70 -4.87
CA LEU A 29 2.69 -6.85 -5.60
C LEU A 29 1.32 -6.56 -6.22
N LEU A 30 0.42 -5.91 -5.48
CA LEU A 30 -0.96 -5.66 -5.92
C LEU A 30 -1.09 -4.45 -6.84
N TYR A 31 -0.38 -3.36 -6.53
CA TYR A 31 -0.57 -2.07 -7.19
C TYR A 31 0.66 -1.58 -7.95
N ARG A 32 1.74 -2.38 -8.01
CA ARG A 32 3.04 -1.98 -8.60
C ARG A 32 3.57 -0.66 -8.03
N ARG A 33 3.23 -0.35 -6.78
CA ARG A 33 3.63 0.88 -6.07
C ARG A 33 4.04 0.55 -4.64
N TRP A 34 5.06 1.26 -4.15
CA TRP A 34 5.56 1.12 -2.79
C TRP A 34 4.62 1.73 -1.73
N ALA A 35 3.79 2.68 -2.15
CA ALA A 35 2.67 3.20 -1.37
C ALA A 35 1.37 2.66 -1.99
N GLY A 36 0.57 1.97 -1.17
CA GLY A 36 -0.77 1.58 -1.56
C GLY A 36 -1.66 2.81 -1.76
N PRO A 37 -2.74 2.70 -2.54
CA PRO A 37 -3.76 3.75 -2.63
C PRO A 37 -4.37 4.01 -1.26
N ASP A 38 -4.44 5.28 -0.87
CA ASP A 38 -5.20 5.68 0.30
C ASP A 38 -6.66 5.86 -0.13
N PHE A 39 -7.54 4.97 0.33
CA PHE A 39 -8.93 4.94 -0.11
C PHE A 39 -9.84 5.86 0.72
N PHE A 40 -9.35 6.34 1.86
CA PHE A 40 -10.18 6.97 2.88
C PHE A 40 -9.58 8.26 3.45
N HIS A 41 -8.52 8.78 2.82
CA HIS A 41 -7.96 10.09 3.19
C HIS A 41 -8.99 11.19 2.98
N GLU A 42 -9.59 11.22 1.78
CA GLU A 42 -10.60 12.20 1.41
C GLU A 42 -11.92 11.54 0.96
N ARG A 43 -13.01 12.30 1.09
CA ARG A 43 -14.31 11.88 0.55
C ARG A 43 -14.24 11.87 -0.97
N GLY A 44 -14.14 10.67 -1.54
CA GLY A 44 -14.21 10.47 -3.00
C GLY A 44 -13.06 9.66 -3.56
N ASP A 45 -11.99 9.42 -2.79
CA ASP A 45 -10.81 8.68 -3.26
C ASP A 45 -11.15 7.28 -3.74
N PHE A 46 -12.02 6.58 -3.01
CA PHE A 46 -12.52 5.28 -3.45
C PHE A 46 -13.26 5.35 -4.79
N ARG A 47 -14.00 6.44 -5.06
CA ARG A 47 -14.72 6.63 -6.33
C ARG A 47 -13.76 6.94 -7.47
N ILE A 48 -12.70 7.70 -7.20
CA ILE A 48 -11.63 7.99 -8.16
C ILE A 48 -10.90 6.70 -8.52
N PHE A 49 -10.57 5.87 -7.52
CA PHE A 49 -9.95 4.56 -7.74
C PHE A 49 -10.79 3.62 -8.62
N LEU A 50 -12.12 3.65 -8.47
CA LEU A 50 -13.03 2.90 -9.33
C LEU A 50 -13.03 3.46 -10.76
N ARG A 51 -13.07 4.79 -10.92
CA ARG A 51 -13.00 5.47 -12.22
C ARG A 51 -11.70 5.16 -12.97
N ASP A 52 -10.57 5.05 -12.26
CA ASP A 52 -9.28 4.78 -12.89
C ASP A 52 -9.28 3.46 -13.67
N ARG A 53 -10.05 2.45 -13.22
CA ARG A 53 -10.21 1.22 -14.01
C ARG A 53 -10.97 1.46 -15.31
N ASP A 54 -11.99 2.31 -15.31
CA ASP A 54 -12.77 2.60 -16.51
C ASP A 54 -11.95 3.40 -17.54
N VAL A 55 -11.05 4.27 -17.06
CA VAL A 55 -10.18 5.11 -17.92
C VAL A 55 -8.92 4.36 -18.39
N ALA A 56 -8.23 3.67 -17.48
CA ALA A 56 -6.93 3.05 -17.75
C ALA A 56 -7.00 1.55 -18.04
N GLY A 57 -8.18 0.93 -17.91
CA GLY A 57 -8.39 -0.52 -18.00
C GLY A 57 -7.88 -1.31 -16.78
N THR A 58 -7.20 -0.65 -15.82
CA THR A 58 -6.66 -1.26 -14.61
C THR A 58 -6.64 -0.25 -13.46
N HIS A 59 -6.75 -0.71 -12.22
CA HIS A 59 -6.79 0.18 -11.05
C HIS A 59 -5.42 0.73 -10.60
N TRP A 60 -4.32 0.18 -11.11
CA TRP A 60 -2.98 0.48 -10.62
C TRP A 60 -2.11 1.22 -11.65
N ARG A 61 -2.47 1.17 -12.93
CA ARG A 61 -1.74 1.84 -13.99
C ARG A 61 -2.30 3.25 -14.18
N MET A 62 -1.55 4.26 -13.71
CA MET A 62 -1.87 5.65 -13.99
C MET A 62 -1.81 5.92 -15.50
N LYS A 63 -2.75 6.74 -15.96
CA LYS A 63 -2.72 7.40 -17.26
C LYS A 63 -2.53 8.89 -17.01
N GLY A 64 -1.49 9.46 -17.57
CA GLY A 64 -1.24 10.89 -17.53
C GLY A 64 -1.83 11.59 -18.76
N LEU A 65 -1.25 12.73 -19.08
CA LEU A 65 -1.64 13.57 -20.21
C LEU A 65 -1.43 12.88 -21.57
N GLU A 66 -0.68 11.77 -21.62
CA GLU A 66 -0.48 10.99 -22.85
C GLU A 66 -1.77 10.35 -23.41
N THR A 67 -2.89 10.43 -22.67
CA THR A 67 -4.19 9.90 -23.10
C THR A 67 -5.18 10.96 -23.57
N VAL A 68 -4.82 12.24 -23.47
CA VAL A 68 -5.67 13.35 -23.92
C VAL A 68 -5.24 13.71 -25.34
N GLU A 69 -6.18 13.67 -26.29
CA GLU A 69 -5.96 14.17 -27.66
C GLU A 69 -5.91 15.71 -27.62
N ASP A 70 -5.03 16.31 -28.45
CA ASP A 70 -4.84 17.77 -28.55
C ASP A 70 -6.12 18.54 -28.97
#